data_AF-A0A382Z714-F1
#
_entry.id   AF-A0A382Z714-F1
#
_cell.length_a   1.000
_cell.length_b   1.000
_cell.length_c   1.000
_cell.angle_alpha   90.00
_cell.angle_beta   90.00
_cell.angle_gamma   90.00
#
_symmetry.space_group_name_H-M   'P 1'
#
loop_
_entity.id
_entity.type
_entity.pdbx_description
1 polymer ?
#
loop_
_entity_poly.entity_id
_entity_poly.type
_entity_poly.pdbx_seq_one_letter_code
_entity_poly.pdbx_strand_id
1 'polypeptide(L)'
;KELYQLTPKECGDIRFRDASDDEVHLGKLLFESKALSGNDDIACINCHLDEFNITDGLPLAIGVEGIGEGMDRMSHGMGAIVARNAISLIGVGHKSFNQFFWDGKVGLGDDGNIYSQLGTDMSNKFSNALAVAAVMPLLERDELIGSGGIDNEISKAVDEKLYTDKFNAVSEVIVNKFKSNSPDTKEINELAQKLGIEEMDLITIGNLLGTFIANEFKCSESLYDKYLAGDATLTDSQKRGAITFYGKGRCASCHSGSL
;
A
#
# COMPACT_ATOMS: atom_id res chain seq x y z
N LYS A 1 -19.27 27.23 6.74
CA LYS A 1 -19.68 26.16 5.79
C LYS A 1 -19.67 26.67 4.35
N GLU A 2 -20.29 27.81 4.03
CA GLU A 2 -20.44 28.28 2.63
C GLU A 2 -19.13 28.59 1.87
N LEU A 3 -18.11 29.16 2.50
CA LEU A 3 -16.87 29.55 1.79
C LEU A 3 -15.97 28.36 1.39
N TYR A 4 -16.03 27.25 2.13
CA TYR A 4 -15.15 26.07 1.92
C TYR A 4 -15.93 24.77 1.68
N GLN A 5 -17.26 24.85 1.55
CA GLN A 5 -18.16 23.71 1.30
C GLN A 5 -17.88 22.49 2.20
N LEU A 6 -17.60 22.75 3.49
CA LEU A 6 -17.16 21.72 4.43
C LEU A 6 -18.29 20.71 4.71
N THR A 7 -18.05 19.46 4.31
CA THR A 7 -18.88 18.30 4.61
C THR A 7 -18.08 17.27 5.41
N PRO A 8 -18.73 16.43 6.21
CA PRO A 8 -18.08 15.25 6.78
C PRO A 8 -17.42 14.40 5.68
N LYS A 9 -16.35 13.68 6.05
CA LYS A 9 -15.65 12.74 5.18
C LYS A 9 -16.55 11.59 4.75
N GLU A 10 -16.45 11.20 3.48
CA GLU A 10 -17.15 10.03 2.92
C GLU A 10 -16.18 8.84 2.90
N CYS A 11 -16.36 7.88 3.82
CA CYS A 11 -15.47 6.73 3.95
C CYS A 11 -15.97 5.45 3.27
N GLY A 12 -17.23 5.44 2.82
CA GLY A 12 -17.88 4.24 2.28
C GLY A 12 -17.58 3.96 0.80
N ASP A 13 -17.14 4.96 0.03
CA ASP A 13 -16.95 4.81 -1.43
C ASP A 13 -15.54 4.32 -1.79
N ILE A 14 -15.28 3.06 -1.44
CA ILE A 14 -14.01 2.39 -1.67
C ILE A 14 -13.98 1.61 -2.98
N ARG A 15 -12.76 1.38 -3.48
CA ARG A 15 -12.46 0.36 -4.49
C ARG A 15 -12.64 -1.03 -3.88
N PHE A 16 -12.89 -2.04 -4.72
CA PHE A 16 -13.06 -3.43 -4.28
C PHE A 16 -14.15 -3.63 -3.21
N ARG A 17 -15.18 -2.77 -3.19
CA ARG A 17 -16.24 -2.79 -2.19
C ARG A 17 -17.05 -4.09 -2.17
N ASP A 18 -17.17 -4.73 -3.34
CA ASP A 18 -17.99 -5.93 -3.52
C ASP A 18 -17.15 -7.22 -3.43
N ALA A 19 -15.89 -7.13 -2.97
CA ALA A 19 -15.04 -8.29 -2.71
C ALA A 19 -15.59 -9.15 -1.57
N SER A 20 -15.44 -10.46 -1.68
CA SER A 20 -15.82 -11.42 -0.66
C SER A 20 -14.86 -11.38 0.55
N ASP A 21 -15.35 -11.84 1.70
CA ASP A 21 -14.54 -11.95 2.92
C ASP A 21 -13.30 -12.85 2.70
N ASP A 22 -13.45 -13.92 1.89
CA ASP A 22 -12.35 -14.82 1.53
C ASP A 22 -11.29 -14.11 0.67
N GLU A 23 -11.67 -13.22 -0.26
CA GLU A 23 -10.71 -12.43 -1.05
C GLU A 23 -9.96 -11.40 -0.19
N VAL A 24 -10.67 -10.72 0.71
CA VAL A 24 -10.05 -9.79 1.67
C VAL A 24 -9.08 -10.56 2.59
N HIS A 25 -9.48 -11.73 3.06
CA HIS A 25 -8.64 -12.58 3.89
C HIS A 25 -7.40 -13.08 3.15
N LEU A 26 -7.53 -13.50 1.89
CA LEU A 26 -6.39 -13.90 1.07
C LEU A 26 -5.40 -12.74 0.86
N GLY A 27 -5.91 -11.53 0.62
CA GLY A 27 -5.08 -10.33 0.55
C GLY A 27 -4.37 -10.02 1.86
N LYS A 28 -5.01 -10.26 3.01
CA LYS A 28 -4.38 -10.15 4.33
C LYS A 28 -3.22 -11.13 4.50
N LEU A 29 -3.44 -12.40 4.16
CA LEU A 29 -2.38 -13.42 4.26
C LEU A 29 -1.16 -13.04 3.41
N LEU A 30 -1.39 -12.49 2.21
CA LEU A 30 -0.31 -11.97 1.35
C LEU A 30 0.41 -10.77 2.00
N PHE A 31 -0.34 -9.83 2.59
CA PHE A 31 0.21 -8.64 3.25
C PHE A 31 1.12 -8.97 4.44
N GLU A 32 0.80 -10.06 5.15
CA GLU A 32 1.56 -10.57 6.30
C GLU A 32 2.66 -11.57 5.89
N SER A 33 2.66 -12.04 4.64
CA SER A 33 3.57 -13.08 4.17
C SER A 33 4.92 -12.53 3.76
N LYS A 34 5.98 -13.14 4.32
CA LYS A 34 7.36 -12.91 3.89
C LYS A 34 7.70 -13.65 2.59
N ALA A 35 6.84 -14.56 2.14
CA ALA A 35 7.03 -15.31 0.90
C ALA A 35 7.14 -14.41 -0.34
N LEU A 36 6.67 -13.16 -0.25
CA LEU A 36 6.77 -12.18 -1.32
C LEU A 36 8.12 -11.44 -1.37
N SER A 37 8.94 -11.52 -0.31
CA SER A 37 10.27 -10.92 -0.31
C SER A 37 11.33 -11.87 -0.86
N GLY A 38 12.44 -11.32 -1.36
CA GLY A 38 13.54 -12.09 -1.94
C GLY A 38 14.31 -12.93 -0.93
N ASN A 39 14.32 -12.54 0.34
CA ASN A 39 15.04 -13.21 1.42
C ASN A 39 14.13 -13.85 2.48
N ASP A 40 12.80 -13.89 2.28
CA ASP A 40 11.83 -14.46 3.23
C ASP A 40 11.86 -13.85 4.65
N ASP A 41 12.27 -12.59 4.76
CA ASP A 41 12.57 -11.91 6.02
C ASP A 41 11.66 -10.70 6.33
N ILE A 42 11.02 -10.12 5.31
CA ILE A 42 10.18 -8.92 5.40
C ILE A 42 8.83 -9.12 4.69
N ALA A 43 7.78 -8.55 5.25
CA ALA A 43 6.44 -8.47 4.69
C ALA A 43 5.92 -7.02 4.74
N CYS A 44 4.80 -6.74 4.08
CA CYS A 44 4.21 -5.40 4.05
C CYS A 44 3.91 -4.88 5.47
N ILE A 45 3.42 -5.76 6.34
CA ILE A 45 3.08 -5.46 7.74
C ILE A 45 4.28 -4.91 8.54
N ASN A 46 5.52 -5.26 8.20
CA ASN A 46 6.69 -4.80 8.97
C ASN A 46 6.98 -3.29 8.80
N CYS A 47 6.47 -2.66 7.72
CA CYS A 47 6.57 -1.22 7.47
C CYS A 47 5.22 -0.49 7.64
N HIS A 48 4.14 -1.22 7.84
CA HIS A 48 2.76 -0.71 7.88
C HIS A 48 2.07 -1.17 9.15
N LEU A 49 2.54 -0.66 10.28
CA LEU A 49 2.21 -1.11 11.63
C LEU A 49 0.96 -0.41 12.16
N ASP A 50 0.04 -1.19 12.75
CA ASP A 50 -1.21 -0.68 13.34
C ASP A 50 -0.96 0.39 14.42
N GLU A 51 0.03 0.15 15.30
CA GLU A 51 0.43 1.07 16.37
C GLU A 51 0.75 2.49 15.85
N PHE A 52 1.22 2.59 14.60
CA PHE A 52 1.60 3.86 13.98
C PHE A 52 0.66 4.27 12.85
N ASN A 53 -0.62 3.90 12.92
CA ASN A 53 -1.63 4.23 11.90
C ASN A 53 -1.23 3.71 10.50
N ILE A 54 -0.75 2.47 10.45
CA ILE A 54 -0.35 1.77 9.23
C ILE A 54 0.85 2.46 8.55
N THR A 55 1.79 2.93 9.38
CA THR A 55 3.12 3.43 8.99
C THR A 55 4.20 2.69 9.77
N ASP A 56 5.48 2.95 9.47
CA ASP A 56 6.62 2.28 10.13
C ASP A 56 6.94 2.88 11.51
N GLY A 57 6.43 4.08 11.81
CA GLY A 57 6.82 4.82 13.02
C GLY A 57 8.27 5.36 12.99
N LEU A 58 8.99 5.15 11.87
CA LEU A 58 10.34 5.63 11.63
C LEU A 58 10.38 6.79 10.61
N PRO A 59 11.33 7.74 10.72
CA PRO A 59 11.50 8.79 9.70
C PRO A 59 11.82 8.23 8.31
N LEU A 60 12.63 7.18 8.24
CA LEU A 60 12.94 6.40 7.04
C LEU A 60 12.81 4.93 7.39
N ALA A 61 12.19 4.17 6.49
CA ALA A 61 11.96 2.76 6.73
C ALA A 61 13.25 1.94 6.55
N ILE A 62 13.28 0.78 7.20
CA ILE A 62 14.34 -0.22 7.06
C ILE A 62 13.74 -1.42 6.34
N GLY A 63 14.16 -1.67 5.11
CA GLY A 63 13.63 -2.75 4.28
C GLY A 63 14.22 -4.12 4.63
N VAL A 64 14.38 -4.94 3.59
CA VAL A 64 15.03 -6.25 3.59
C VAL A 64 16.29 -6.29 4.47
N GLU A 65 16.54 -7.44 5.12
CA GLU A 65 17.55 -7.70 6.15
C GLU A 65 17.36 -6.97 7.49
N GLY A 66 16.35 -6.10 7.61
CA GLY A 66 15.97 -5.50 8.90
C GLY A 66 15.37 -6.52 9.88
N ILE A 67 15.70 -6.38 11.16
CA ILE A 67 15.23 -7.28 12.24
C ILE A 67 14.39 -6.51 13.24
N GLY A 68 13.18 -6.99 13.53
CA GLY A 68 12.23 -6.31 14.42
C GLY A 68 11.36 -5.28 13.69
N GLU A 69 10.66 -4.44 14.44
CA GLU A 69 9.69 -3.46 13.94
C GLU A 69 9.91 -2.10 14.65
N GLY A 70 9.52 -1.00 14.01
CA GLY A 70 9.67 0.35 14.56
C GLY A 70 11.08 0.65 15.08
N MET A 71 11.18 1.20 16.29
CA MET A 71 12.47 1.58 16.89
C MET A 71 13.42 0.40 17.11
N ASP A 72 12.92 -0.81 17.31
CA ASP A 72 13.75 -2.01 17.44
C ASP A 72 14.42 -2.33 16.10
N ARG A 73 13.68 -2.17 15.00
CA ARG A 73 14.21 -2.35 13.63
C ARG A 73 15.40 -1.44 13.33
N MET A 74 15.29 -0.17 13.73
CA MET A 74 16.37 0.80 13.61
C MET A 74 17.56 0.47 14.52
N SER A 75 17.30 0.02 15.74
CA SER A 75 18.33 -0.20 16.78
C SER A 75 19.29 -1.35 16.46
N HIS A 76 18.88 -2.32 15.64
CA HIS A 76 19.75 -3.42 15.19
C HIS A 76 20.81 -2.96 14.18
N GLY A 77 20.60 -1.82 13.50
CA GLY A 77 21.55 -1.27 12.52
C GLY A 77 21.77 -2.17 11.30
N MET A 78 20.83 -3.08 11.01
CA MET A 78 20.82 -3.97 9.85
C MET A 78 19.70 -3.58 8.89
N GLY A 79 19.84 -3.94 7.63
CA GLY A 79 18.83 -3.71 6.60
C GLY A 79 19.09 -2.52 5.70
N ALA A 80 18.45 -2.54 4.53
CA ALA A 80 18.53 -1.45 3.58
C ALA A 80 17.70 -0.24 4.06
N ILE A 81 18.27 0.96 3.99
CA ILE A 81 17.52 2.19 4.29
C ILE A 81 16.68 2.56 3.07
N VAL A 82 15.36 2.60 3.24
CA VAL A 82 14.45 3.05 2.20
C VAL A 82 14.52 4.58 2.09
N ALA A 83 14.61 5.10 0.88
CA ALA A 83 14.88 6.51 0.63
C ALA A 83 13.76 7.48 1.07
N ARG A 84 12.57 6.97 1.43
CA ARG A 84 11.42 7.76 1.86
C ARG A 84 10.69 7.10 3.02
N ASN A 85 9.93 7.92 3.75
CA ASN A 85 9.03 7.47 4.80
C ASN A 85 7.88 6.60 4.24
N ALA A 86 7.47 5.57 5.00
CA ALA A 86 6.31 4.76 4.68
C ALA A 86 5.02 5.57 4.83
N ILE A 87 4.22 5.63 3.76
CA ILE A 87 2.94 6.35 3.75
C ILE A 87 1.88 5.54 4.52
N SER A 88 1.01 6.21 5.26
CA SER A 88 -0.15 5.55 5.88
C SER A 88 -1.08 4.99 4.81
N LEU A 89 -1.53 3.76 4.98
CA LEU A 89 -2.52 3.15 4.07
C LEU A 89 -3.97 3.53 4.42
N ILE A 90 -4.19 4.33 5.47
CA ILE A 90 -5.55 4.73 5.86
C ILE A 90 -6.20 5.57 4.76
N GLY A 91 -7.33 5.10 4.24
CA GLY A 91 -8.15 5.78 3.25
C GLY A 91 -7.64 5.72 1.81
N VAL A 92 -6.49 5.10 1.55
CA VAL A 92 -5.93 5.01 0.17
C VAL A 92 -6.79 4.16 -0.77
N GLY A 93 -7.67 3.32 -0.21
CA GLY A 93 -8.67 2.54 -0.93
C GLY A 93 -9.86 3.33 -1.47
N HIS A 94 -10.04 4.60 -1.07
CA HIS A 94 -11.18 5.40 -1.51
C HIS A 94 -11.07 5.77 -3.00
N LYS A 95 -12.20 5.84 -3.72
CA LYS A 95 -12.20 6.06 -5.19
C LYS A 95 -11.65 7.40 -5.65
N SER A 96 -11.67 8.42 -4.80
CA SER A 96 -11.04 9.71 -5.11
C SER A 96 -9.52 9.73 -4.90
N PHE A 97 -8.94 8.68 -4.28
CA PHE A 97 -7.50 8.52 -4.20
C PHE A 97 -6.97 7.90 -5.50
N ASN A 98 -6.31 8.73 -6.30
CA ASN A 98 -5.90 8.40 -7.67
C ASN A 98 -4.39 8.50 -7.93
N GLN A 99 -3.62 9.00 -6.97
CA GLN A 99 -2.18 9.23 -7.11
C GLN A 99 -1.46 8.61 -5.92
N PHE A 100 -0.55 7.68 -6.18
CA PHE A 100 0.14 6.88 -5.16
C PHE A 100 1.64 7.18 -5.17
N PHE A 101 2.27 6.94 -4.02
CA PHE A 101 3.65 7.33 -3.69
C PHE A 101 3.85 8.84 -3.55
N TRP A 102 4.91 9.22 -2.85
CA TRP A 102 5.28 10.63 -2.61
C TRP A 102 5.54 11.44 -3.88
N ASP A 103 5.91 10.79 -4.97
CA ASP A 103 6.17 11.40 -6.28
C ASP A 103 5.08 11.15 -7.32
N GLY A 104 3.96 10.51 -6.94
CA GLY A 104 2.86 10.24 -7.86
C GLY A 104 3.22 9.26 -8.99
N LYS A 105 4.26 8.41 -8.81
CA LYS A 105 4.74 7.51 -9.86
C LYS A 105 3.74 6.43 -10.30
N VAL A 106 2.64 6.27 -9.57
CA VAL A 106 1.50 5.43 -9.97
C VAL A 106 0.23 6.26 -9.85
N GLY A 107 -0.56 6.33 -10.92
CA GLY A 107 -1.84 7.04 -10.83
C GLY A 107 -2.79 6.81 -11.99
N LEU A 108 -4.04 7.22 -11.79
CA LEU A 108 -5.10 7.23 -12.80
C LEU A 108 -5.13 8.59 -13.51
N GLY A 109 -4.96 8.59 -14.83
CA GLY A 109 -5.09 9.77 -15.66
C GLY A 109 -6.54 10.10 -16.00
N ASP A 110 -6.79 11.34 -16.43
CA ASP A 110 -8.12 11.82 -16.83
C ASP A 110 -8.67 11.10 -18.07
N ASP A 111 -7.81 10.45 -18.85
CA ASP A 111 -8.15 9.59 -19.99
C ASP A 111 -8.58 8.17 -19.58
N GLY A 112 -8.58 7.87 -18.28
CA GLY A 112 -8.93 6.57 -17.71
C GLY A 112 -7.80 5.55 -17.72
N ASN A 113 -6.61 5.90 -18.18
CA ASN A 113 -5.44 5.01 -18.17
C ASN A 113 -4.70 5.06 -16.85
N ILE A 114 -4.11 3.93 -16.46
CA ILE A 114 -3.19 3.85 -15.32
C ILE A 114 -1.77 4.08 -15.83
N TYR A 115 -1.09 5.04 -15.22
CA TYR A 115 0.28 5.40 -15.53
C TYR A 115 1.21 4.92 -14.41
N SER A 116 2.26 4.21 -14.79
CA SER A 116 3.33 3.81 -13.86
C SER A 116 4.66 3.54 -14.56
N GLN A 117 5.70 3.24 -13.78
CA GLN A 117 7.00 2.78 -14.25
C GLN A 117 6.93 1.42 -14.99
N LEU A 118 5.83 0.66 -14.87
CA LEU A 118 5.61 -0.58 -15.62
C LEU A 118 5.20 -0.33 -17.09
N GLY A 119 4.88 0.92 -17.44
CA GLY A 119 4.25 1.29 -18.70
C GLY A 119 2.73 1.14 -18.66
N THR A 120 2.04 1.90 -19.52
CA THR A 120 0.56 1.98 -19.54
C THR A 120 -0.09 0.63 -19.86
N ASP A 121 0.43 -0.11 -20.84
CA ASP A 121 -0.13 -1.41 -21.25
C ASP A 121 -0.10 -2.44 -20.12
N MET A 122 0.99 -2.50 -19.36
CA MET A 122 1.09 -3.41 -18.22
C MET A 122 0.23 -2.93 -17.05
N SER A 123 0.26 -1.63 -16.76
CA SER A 123 -0.50 -1.04 -15.65
C SER A 123 -2.00 -1.24 -15.81
N ASN A 124 -2.51 -1.13 -17.04
CA ASN A 124 -3.94 -1.33 -17.35
C ASN A 124 -4.40 -2.79 -17.27
N LYS A 125 -3.52 -3.76 -17.04
CA LYS A 125 -3.93 -5.15 -16.73
C LYS A 125 -4.37 -5.33 -15.29
N PHE A 126 -4.02 -4.40 -14.40
CA PHE A 126 -4.48 -4.39 -13.02
C PHE A 126 -5.90 -3.81 -12.92
N SER A 127 -6.62 -4.17 -11.87
CA SER A 127 -8.00 -3.72 -11.68
C SER A 127 -8.10 -2.21 -11.42
N ASN A 128 -7.06 -1.59 -10.85
CA ASN A 128 -6.95 -0.15 -10.62
C ASN A 128 -5.52 0.24 -10.20
N ALA A 129 -5.28 1.55 -10.09
CA ALA A 129 -3.99 2.11 -9.71
C ALA A 129 -3.51 1.71 -8.29
N LEU A 130 -4.42 1.41 -7.34
CA LEU A 130 -4.01 0.89 -6.02
C LEU A 130 -3.39 -0.51 -6.16
N ALA A 131 -3.96 -1.37 -7.00
CA ALA A 131 -3.41 -2.71 -7.24
C ALA A 131 -2.01 -2.66 -7.90
N VAL A 132 -1.77 -1.69 -8.80
CA VAL A 132 -0.43 -1.42 -9.33
C VAL A 132 0.50 -0.94 -8.21
N ALA A 133 0.05 0.02 -7.39
CA ALA A 133 0.86 0.55 -6.30
C ALA A 133 1.25 -0.52 -5.27
N ALA A 134 0.36 -1.46 -4.98
CA ALA A 134 0.59 -2.54 -4.02
C ALA A 134 1.73 -3.48 -4.39
N VAL A 135 2.08 -3.59 -5.68
CA VAL A 135 3.16 -4.50 -6.15
C VAL A 135 4.47 -3.80 -6.43
N MET A 136 4.50 -2.47 -6.50
CA MET A 136 5.76 -1.75 -6.76
C MET A 136 6.84 -2.05 -5.71
N PRO A 137 6.56 -2.15 -4.39
CA PRO A 137 7.56 -2.53 -3.40
C PRO A 137 8.25 -3.88 -3.66
N LEU A 138 7.56 -4.82 -4.33
CA LEU A 138 8.12 -6.13 -4.74
C LEU A 138 9.15 -6.02 -5.87
N LEU A 139 9.24 -4.83 -6.49
CA LEU A 139 10.18 -4.52 -7.57
C LEU A 139 11.37 -3.68 -7.08
N GLU A 140 11.35 -3.26 -5.82
CA GLU A 140 12.32 -2.34 -5.23
C GLU A 140 13.38 -3.11 -4.42
N ARG A 141 14.64 -2.79 -4.71
CA ARG A 141 15.82 -3.45 -4.11
C ARG A 141 15.90 -3.26 -2.61
N ASP A 142 15.68 -2.03 -2.18
CA ASP A 142 15.86 -1.63 -0.79
C ASP A 142 14.61 -1.91 0.06
N GLU A 143 13.52 -2.37 -0.57
CA GLU A 143 12.27 -2.71 0.11
C GLU A 143 12.13 -4.23 0.28
N LEU A 144 11.62 -4.96 -0.72
CA LEU A 144 11.35 -6.40 -0.60
C LEU A 144 12.28 -7.31 -1.41
N ILE A 145 13.07 -6.83 -2.37
CA ILE A 145 13.94 -7.72 -3.17
C ILE A 145 15.23 -8.09 -2.43
N GLY A 146 15.97 -7.12 -1.88
CA GLY A 146 17.39 -7.27 -1.51
C GLY A 146 18.32 -6.45 -2.41
N SER A 147 19.37 -5.85 -1.83
CA SER A 147 20.37 -5.05 -2.56
C SER A 147 21.78 -5.68 -2.55
N GLY A 148 22.42 -5.75 -3.72
CA GLY A 148 23.84 -5.44 -3.94
C GLY A 148 24.96 -6.26 -3.29
N GLY A 149 24.68 -7.34 -2.57
CA GLY A 149 25.71 -8.27 -2.06
C GLY A 149 25.23 -9.72 -1.89
N ILE A 150 23.96 -9.99 -2.19
CA ILE A 150 23.30 -11.26 -1.89
C ILE A 150 22.87 -11.95 -3.18
N ASP A 151 23.31 -13.20 -3.27
CA ASP A 151 22.92 -14.18 -4.27
C ASP A 151 21.52 -14.75 -3.91
N ASN A 152 20.45 -14.07 -4.34
CA ASN A 152 19.09 -14.63 -4.34
C ASN A 152 18.50 -14.66 -5.76
N GLU A 153 17.54 -15.56 -5.98
CA GLU A 153 16.98 -15.81 -7.32
C GLU A 153 16.30 -14.58 -7.92
N ILE A 154 15.65 -13.73 -7.10
CA ILE A 154 14.98 -12.51 -7.55
C ILE A 154 16.00 -11.45 -7.98
N SER A 155 17.02 -11.19 -7.15
CA SER A 155 18.08 -10.22 -7.40
C SER A 155 18.85 -10.56 -8.70
N LYS A 156 19.22 -11.84 -8.87
CA LYS A 156 19.84 -12.35 -10.12
C LYS A 156 18.97 -12.11 -11.35
N ALA A 157 17.65 -12.21 -11.21
CA ALA A 157 16.73 -12.05 -12.32
C ALA A 157 16.54 -10.58 -12.76
N VAL A 158 16.94 -9.61 -11.93
CA VAL A 158 16.59 -8.18 -12.02
C VAL A 158 17.76 -7.26 -12.42
N ASP A 159 19.02 -7.69 -12.25
CA ASP A 159 20.20 -6.82 -12.29
C ASP A 159 20.48 -6.05 -13.60
N GLU A 160 19.87 -6.42 -14.74
CA GLU A 160 20.15 -5.81 -16.07
C GLU A 160 18.90 -5.36 -16.86
N LYS A 161 17.72 -5.25 -16.21
CA LYS A 161 16.41 -5.20 -16.91
C LYS A 161 15.63 -3.88 -16.74
N LEU A 162 14.89 -3.48 -17.79
CA LEU A 162 13.87 -2.41 -17.75
C LEU A 162 12.73 -2.82 -16.78
N TYR A 163 11.97 -1.88 -16.19
CA TYR A 163 10.96 -2.19 -15.15
C TYR A 163 9.94 -3.27 -15.55
N THR A 164 9.50 -3.31 -16.81
CA THR A 164 8.62 -4.37 -17.32
C THR A 164 9.30 -5.75 -17.32
N ASP A 165 10.58 -5.80 -17.68
CA ASP A 165 11.36 -7.04 -17.67
C ASP A 165 11.65 -7.50 -16.23
N LYS A 166 11.85 -6.55 -15.29
CA LYS A 166 11.93 -6.84 -13.85
C LYS A 166 10.61 -7.42 -13.34
N PHE A 167 9.48 -6.82 -13.70
CA PHE A 167 8.16 -7.29 -13.32
C PHE A 167 7.94 -8.75 -13.74
N ASN A 168 8.20 -9.08 -15.01
CA ASN A 168 8.04 -10.44 -15.51
C ASN A 168 8.95 -11.43 -14.76
N ALA A 169 10.20 -11.03 -14.50
CA ALA A 169 11.17 -11.88 -13.82
C ALA A 169 10.80 -12.14 -12.34
N VAL A 170 10.40 -11.10 -11.60
CA VAL A 170 9.90 -11.23 -10.23
C VAL A 170 8.63 -12.08 -10.19
N SER A 171 7.71 -11.84 -11.14
CA SER A 171 6.46 -12.62 -11.23
C SER A 171 6.73 -14.10 -11.47
N GLU A 172 7.69 -14.45 -12.32
CA GLU A 172 8.07 -15.85 -12.57
C GLU A 172 8.60 -16.53 -11.30
N VAL A 173 9.49 -15.86 -10.54
CA VAL A 173 10.02 -16.41 -9.29
C VAL A 173 8.91 -16.60 -8.26
N ILE A 174 8.03 -15.62 -8.09
CA ILE A 174 6.90 -15.70 -7.16
C ILE A 174 5.95 -16.84 -7.56
N VAL A 175 5.57 -16.95 -8.84
CA VAL A 175 4.73 -18.04 -9.33
C VAL A 175 5.35 -19.41 -9.01
N ASN A 176 6.66 -19.59 -9.24
CA ASN A 176 7.35 -20.83 -8.94
C ASN A 176 7.38 -21.12 -7.42
N LYS A 177 7.57 -20.09 -6.60
CA LYS A 177 7.55 -20.21 -5.14
C LYS A 177 6.19 -20.68 -4.62
N PHE A 178 5.09 -20.09 -5.09
CA PHE A 178 3.74 -20.55 -4.73
C PHE A 178 3.45 -21.94 -5.28
N LYS A 179 3.89 -22.28 -6.50
CA LYS A 179 3.78 -23.65 -7.07
C LYS A 179 4.53 -24.70 -6.26
N SER A 180 5.62 -24.34 -5.60
CA SER A 180 6.37 -25.28 -4.73
C SER A 180 5.56 -25.74 -3.51
N ASN A 181 4.54 -24.96 -3.12
CA ASN A 181 3.65 -25.24 -1.99
C ASN A 181 4.42 -25.53 -0.69
N SER A 182 5.41 -24.69 -0.40
CA SER A 182 6.15 -24.71 0.87
C SER A 182 5.21 -24.47 2.06
N PRO A 183 5.60 -24.85 3.29
CA PRO A 183 4.80 -24.57 4.49
C PRO A 183 4.34 -23.11 4.60
N ASP A 184 5.19 -22.16 4.18
CA ASP A 184 4.92 -20.71 4.27
C ASP A 184 3.91 -20.20 3.22
N THR A 185 3.66 -20.97 2.16
CA THR A 185 2.69 -20.62 1.11
C THR A 185 1.42 -21.48 1.14
N LYS A 186 1.40 -22.52 1.98
CA LYS A 186 0.36 -23.55 1.99
C LYS A 186 -1.04 -22.98 2.23
N GLU A 187 -1.21 -22.18 3.28
CA GLU A 187 -2.52 -21.60 3.62
C GLU A 187 -3.02 -20.67 2.50
N ILE A 188 -2.13 -19.85 1.95
CA ILE A 188 -2.42 -18.96 0.82
C ILE A 188 -2.87 -19.78 -0.40
N ASN A 189 -2.16 -20.86 -0.73
CA ASN A 189 -2.48 -21.73 -1.86
C ASN A 189 -3.83 -22.45 -1.69
N GLU A 190 -4.13 -22.95 -0.49
CA GLU A 190 -5.40 -23.63 -0.21
C GLU A 190 -6.58 -22.67 -0.37
N LEU A 191 -6.46 -21.44 0.14
CA LEU A 191 -7.50 -20.42 -0.01
C LEU A 191 -7.60 -19.90 -1.46
N ALA A 192 -6.48 -19.69 -2.14
CA ALA A 192 -6.45 -19.32 -3.57
C ALA A 192 -7.16 -20.38 -4.43
N GLN A 193 -6.91 -21.67 -4.18
CA GLN A 193 -7.59 -22.76 -4.87
C GLN A 193 -9.10 -22.77 -4.61
N LYS A 194 -9.54 -22.53 -3.37
CA LYS A 194 -10.97 -22.41 -3.00
C LYS A 194 -11.65 -21.28 -3.78
N LEU A 195 -10.94 -20.18 -4.01
CA LEU A 195 -11.41 -19.02 -4.78
C LEU A 195 -11.30 -19.21 -6.31
N GLY A 196 -10.75 -20.34 -6.77
CA GLY A 196 -10.58 -20.61 -8.21
C GLY A 196 -9.45 -19.82 -8.85
N ILE A 197 -8.48 -19.35 -8.06
CA ILE A 197 -7.29 -18.65 -8.55
C ILE A 197 -6.27 -19.69 -9.03
N GLU A 198 -5.99 -19.70 -10.33
CA GLU A 198 -5.13 -20.70 -10.95
C GLU A 198 -3.63 -20.39 -10.78
N GLU A 199 -3.26 -19.11 -10.73
CA GLU A 199 -1.87 -18.67 -10.66
C GLU A 199 -1.70 -17.42 -9.80
N MET A 200 -0.65 -17.43 -8.96
CA MET A 200 -0.27 -16.32 -8.08
C MET A 200 0.78 -15.42 -8.76
N ASP A 201 0.42 -14.84 -9.90
CA ASP A 201 1.26 -13.85 -10.59
C ASP A 201 1.17 -12.46 -9.92
N LEU A 202 2.07 -11.54 -10.28
CA LEU A 202 2.08 -10.21 -9.68
C LEU A 202 0.79 -9.41 -9.95
N ILE A 203 0.10 -9.66 -11.06
CA ILE A 203 -1.17 -8.98 -11.34
C ILE A 203 -2.24 -9.43 -10.33
N THR A 204 -2.35 -10.74 -10.13
CA THR A 204 -3.28 -11.36 -9.17
C THR A 204 -2.95 -10.93 -7.75
N ILE A 205 -1.68 -10.99 -7.35
CA ILE A 205 -1.21 -10.55 -6.03
C ILE A 205 -1.52 -9.07 -5.82
N GLY A 206 -1.28 -8.21 -6.81
CA GLY A 206 -1.58 -6.78 -6.68
C GLY A 206 -3.07 -6.50 -6.50
N ASN A 207 -3.94 -7.22 -7.22
CA ASN A 207 -5.39 -7.11 -7.05
C ASN A 207 -5.84 -7.58 -5.65
N LEU A 208 -5.27 -8.67 -5.13
CA LEU A 208 -5.59 -9.19 -3.79
C LEU A 208 -5.09 -8.27 -2.68
N LEU A 209 -3.84 -7.78 -2.77
CA LEU A 209 -3.29 -6.79 -1.84
C LEU A 209 -4.11 -5.50 -1.87
N GLY A 210 -4.46 -5.00 -3.06
CA GLY A 210 -5.32 -3.83 -3.22
C GLY A 210 -6.72 -4.04 -2.62
N THR A 211 -7.27 -5.25 -2.75
CA THR A 211 -8.55 -5.64 -2.15
C THR A 211 -8.50 -5.59 -0.62
N PHE A 212 -7.47 -6.17 -0.02
CA PHE A 212 -7.27 -6.12 1.42
C PHE A 212 -7.04 -4.68 1.92
N ILE A 213 -6.10 -3.96 1.32
CA ILE A 213 -5.76 -2.59 1.71
C ILE A 213 -6.99 -1.67 1.66
N ALA A 214 -7.80 -1.77 0.61
CA ALA A 214 -8.99 -0.94 0.48
C ALA A 214 -10.10 -1.28 1.49
N ASN A 215 -10.19 -2.55 1.91
CA ASN A 215 -11.24 -3.01 2.81
C ASN A 215 -10.86 -2.93 4.29
N GLU A 216 -9.58 -3.15 4.63
CA GLU A 216 -9.12 -3.09 6.02
C GLU A 216 -8.86 -1.65 6.45
N PHE A 217 -8.10 -0.90 5.65
CA PHE A 217 -7.61 0.43 6.04
C PHE A 217 -8.54 1.54 5.57
N LYS A 218 -9.85 1.37 5.76
CA LYS A 218 -10.82 2.43 5.48
C LYS A 218 -10.55 3.61 6.40
N CYS A 219 -10.84 4.81 5.91
CA CYS A 219 -10.85 5.96 6.80
C CYS A 219 -11.95 5.82 7.86
N SER A 220 -11.72 6.44 9.01
CA SER A 220 -12.65 6.45 10.13
C SER A 220 -13.22 7.85 10.37
N GLU A 221 -14.40 7.90 10.97
CA GLU A 221 -15.05 9.16 11.33
C GLU A 221 -14.28 9.85 12.48
N SER A 222 -13.80 11.05 12.23
CA SER A 222 -13.08 11.85 13.22
C SER A 222 -14.03 12.71 14.08
N LEU A 223 -13.52 13.28 15.17
CA LEU A 223 -14.24 14.30 15.94
C LEU A 223 -14.62 15.52 15.07
N TYR A 224 -13.82 15.84 14.06
CA TYR A 224 -14.08 16.94 13.14
C TYR A 224 -15.27 16.64 12.23
N ASP A 225 -15.38 15.40 11.75
CA ASP A 225 -16.53 14.92 10.95
C ASP A 225 -17.84 15.01 11.75
N LYS A 226 -17.82 14.51 13.00
CA LYS A 226 -18.96 14.63 13.92
C LYS A 226 -19.35 16.08 14.19
N TYR A 227 -18.37 16.97 14.33
CA TYR A 227 -18.63 18.40 14.48
C TYR A 227 -19.28 19.01 13.24
N LEU A 228 -18.86 18.62 12.03
CA LEU A 228 -19.47 19.07 10.79
C LEU A 228 -20.90 18.54 10.61
N ALA A 229 -21.17 17.32 11.07
CA ALA A 229 -22.52 16.72 11.12
C ALA A 229 -23.43 17.40 12.16
N GLY A 230 -22.85 18.02 13.18
CA GLY A 230 -23.59 18.67 14.28
C GLY A 230 -23.71 17.80 15.54
N ASP A 231 -23.04 16.65 15.56
CA ASP A 231 -23.13 15.62 16.61
C ASP A 231 -22.03 15.73 17.67
N ALA A 232 -21.10 16.67 17.50
CA ALA A 232 -20.03 16.93 18.47
C ALA A 232 -19.70 18.42 18.60
N THR A 233 -19.01 18.77 19.68
CA THR A 233 -18.49 20.12 19.91
C THR A 233 -16.97 20.12 19.90
N LEU A 234 -16.37 21.06 19.19
CA LEU A 234 -14.94 21.34 19.29
C LEU A 234 -14.66 22.30 20.45
N THR A 235 -13.50 22.12 21.08
CA THR A 235 -12.93 23.09 22.02
C THR A 235 -12.64 24.42 21.31
N ASP A 236 -12.55 25.51 22.08
CA ASP A 236 -12.21 26.82 21.51
C ASP A 236 -10.83 26.83 20.85
N SER A 237 -9.89 26.01 21.36
CA SER A 237 -8.57 25.85 20.75
C SER A 237 -8.67 25.20 19.37
N GLN A 238 -9.43 24.09 19.25
CA GLN A 238 -9.67 23.42 17.96
C GLN A 238 -10.38 24.33 16.96
N LYS A 239 -11.37 25.12 17.40
CA LYS A 239 -12.05 26.11 16.55
C LYS A 239 -11.11 27.19 16.03
N ARG A 240 -10.23 27.74 16.88
CA ARG A 240 -9.19 28.70 16.45
C ARG A 240 -8.20 28.07 15.47
N GLY A 241 -7.86 26.80 15.67
CA GLY A 241 -7.06 26.00 14.73
C GLY A 241 -7.72 25.91 13.36
N ALA A 242 -9.00 25.54 13.31
CA ALA A 242 -9.77 25.47 12.06
C ALA A 242 -9.84 26.84 11.36
N ILE A 243 -10.11 27.94 12.09
CA ILE A 243 -10.10 29.30 11.51
C ILE A 243 -8.73 29.63 10.89
N THR A 244 -7.64 29.20 11.52
CA THR A 244 -6.29 29.40 10.97
C THR A 244 -6.08 28.54 9.73
N PHE A 245 -6.45 27.26 9.77
CA PHE A 245 -6.28 26.30 8.68
C PHE A 245 -6.98 26.73 7.40
N TYR A 246 -8.26 27.09 7.51
CA TYR A 246 -9.06 27.51 6.36
C TYR A 246 -8.79 28.96 5.97
N GLY A 247 -8.61 29.85 6.94
CA GLY A 247 -8.40 31.28 6.71
C GLY A 247 -6.93 31.64 6.45
N LYS A 248 -6.32 32.38 7.39
CA LYS A 248 -5.02 33.04 7.20
C LYS A 248 -3.85 32.08 6.91
N GLY A 249 -3.92 30.84 7.37
CA GLY A 249 -2.90 29.82 7.12
C GLY A 249 -2.95 29.24 5.72
N ARG A 250 -4.08 29.41 5.00
CA ARG A 250 -4.31 28.91 3.63
C ARG A 250 -4.00 27.42 3.45
N CYS A 251 -4.02 26.62 4.51
CA CYS A 251 -3.67 25.21 4.47
C CYS A 251 -4.61 24.45 3.51
N ALA A 252 -5.89 24.83 3.53
CA ALA A 252 -6.93 24.28 2.66
C ALA A 252 -6.74 24.59 1.15
N SER A 253 -5.74 25.38 0.73
CA SER A 253 -5.47 25.52 -0.71
C SER A 253 -4.81 24.28 -1.30
N CYS A 254 -4.16 23.46 -0.47
CA CYS A 254 -3.52 22.21 -0.87
C CYS A 254 -4.13 20.99 -0.14
N HIS A 255 -4.45 21.14 1.14
CA HIS A 255 -5.10 20.10 1.96
C HIS A 255 -6.62 20.28 1.91
N SER A 256 -7.20 19.96 0.76
CA SER A 256 -8.63 20.02 0.52
C SER A 256 -9.13 18.75 -0.15
N GLY A 257 -10.44 18.61 -0.21
CA GLY A 257 -11.10 17.43 -0.75
C GLY A 257 -11.96 16.76 0.30
N SER A 258 -12.60 15.67 -0.12
CA SER A 258 -13.51 14.88 0.70
C SER A 258 -12.81 13.75 1.48
N LEU A 259 -11.47 13.72 1.48
CA LEU A 259 -10.64 12.72 2.14
C LEU A 259 -9.56 13.32 3.04
#